data_AF-H3CTG5-F1
#
_entry.id   AF-H3CTG5-F1
#
_cell.length_a   1.000
_cell.length_b   1.000
_cell.length_c   1.000
_cell.angle_alpha   90.00
_cell.angle_beta   90.00
_cell.angle_gamma   90.00
#
_symmetry.space_group_name_H-M   'P 1'
#
loop_
_entity.id
_entity.type
_entity.pdbx_description
1 polymer ?
#
loop_
_entity_poly.entity_id
_entity_poly.type
_entity_poly.pdbx_seq_one_letter_code
_entity_poly.pdbx_strand_id
1 'polypeptide(L)'
;MGEMELSCRAYVKMYLHCCLFPRCSINGLLLSSGPADGAVYVTDCVPLLHSHLPLAPITQLALTQVDVWCSQTQQRIVGYYQANACVSDSSPTPGALKIADKISEQFDNAVLLMVDGSKMSPDYRVPPIVVYERKDSKWTLKDKHKIMLRQWEETRAIAAQMLESGDHTLLVDFDSHLDDITKDWTNQKLNHRIEELASPANGSL
;
A
#
# COMPACT_ATOMS: atom_id res chain seq x y z
N MET A 1 -8.56 9.83 17.72
CA MET A 1 -8.18 9.00 16.56
C MET A 1 -8.35 9.85 15.30
N GLY A 2 -7.23 10.18 14.67
CA GLY A 2 -7.19 11.18 13.60
C GLY A 2 -7.59 10.64 12.23
N GLU A 3 -7.48 11.53 11.25
CA GLU A 3 -7.73 11.26 9.84
C GLU A 3 -6.62 10.39 9.24
N MET A 4 -6.93 9.72 8.14
CA MET A 4 -5.94 9.03 7.31
C MET A 4 -5.96 9.66 5.93
N GLU A 5 -4.78 9.97 5.40
CA GLU A 5 -4.61 10.39 4.00
C GLU A 5 -3.76 9.36 3.26
N LEU A 6 -4.22 8.94 2.08
CA LEU A 6 -3.48 8.02 1.21
C LEU A 6 -2.99 8.77 -0.04
N SER A 7 -1.69 8.76 -0.27
CA SER A 7 -1.07 9.42 -1.43
C SER A 7 -1.37 8.68 -2.74
N CYS A 8 -1.29 9.42 -3.86
CA CYS A 8 -1.34 8.85 -5.20
C CYS A 8 -0.31 7.73 -5.38
N ARG A 9 0.95 7.94 -4.93
CA ARG A 9 2.02 6.94 -5.06
C ARG A 9 1.71 5.63 -4.34
N ALA A 10 1.30 5.72 -3.07
CA ALA A 10 0.97 4.55 -2.28
C ALA A 10 -0.19 3.77 -2.91
N TYR A 11 -1.25 4.47 -3.32
CA TYR A 11 -2.39 3.84 -3.99
C TYR A 11 -1.97 3.16 -5.31
N VAL A 12 -1.26 3.87 -6.18
CA VAL A 12 -0.88 3.33 -7.50
C VAL A 12 -0.01 2.09 -7.35
N LYS A 13 0.99 2.09 -6.46
CA LYS A 13 1.78 0.88 -6.18
C LYS A 13 0.93 -0.30 -5.72
N MET A 14 0.02 -0.08 -4.77
CA MET A 14 -0.87 -1.13 -4.28
C MET A 14 -1.75 -1.69 -5.41
N TYR A 15 -2.30 -0.80 -6.25
CA TYR A 15 -3.12 -1.17 -7.40
C TYR A 15 -2.33 -2.02 -8.40
N LEU A 16 -1.13 -1.56 -8.80
CA LEU A 16 -0.28 -2.28 -9.74
C LEU A 16 0.18 -3.64 -9.17
N HIS A 17 0.43 -3.72 -7.86
CA HIS A 17 0.75 -4.97 -7.19
C HIS A 17 -0.40 -5.99 -7.32
N CYS A 18 -1.65 -5.55 -7.12
CA CYS A 18 -2.83 -6.41 -7.34
C CYS A 18 -2.93 -6.86 -8.81
N CYS A 19 -2.67 -5.96 -9.76
CA CYS A 19 -2.76 -6.24 -11.19
C CYS A 19 -1.67 -7.21 -11.68
N LEU A 20 -0.47 -7.18 -11.10
CA LEU A 20 0.59 -8.13 -11.41
C LEU A 20 0.27 -9.55 -10.95
N PHE A 21 -0.42 -9.69 -9.82
CA PHE A 21 -0.74 -10.98 -9.22
C PHE A 21 -2.25 -11.16 -8.98
N PRO A 22 -3.10 -11.12 -10.02
CA PRO A 22 -4.56 -11.00 -9.90
C PRO A 22 -5.26 -12.24 -9.32
N ARG A 23 -4.54 -13.35 -9.19
CA ARG A 23 -5.06 -14.62 -8.64
C ARG A 23 -4.41 -14.98 -7.29
N CYS A 24 -3.55 -14.11 -6.77
CA CYS A 24 -2.83 -14.33 -5.53
C CYS A 24 -3.42 -13.45 -4.42
N SER A 25 -3.18 -13.87 -3.18
CA SER A 25 -3.27 -12.91 -2.08
C SER A 25 -1.95 -12.15 -2.07
N ILE A 26 -2.01 -10.83 -1.90
CA ILE A 26 -0.83 -9.98 -1.85
C ILE A 26 -0.84 -9.13 -0.59
N ASN A 27 0.33 -8.66 -0.17
CA ASN A 27 0.42 -7.74 0.94
C ASN A 27 1.56 -6.72 0.80
N GLY A 28 1.58 -5.76 1.73
CA GLY A 28 2.71 -4.86 1.86
C GLY A 28 2.60 -3.91 3.04
N LEU A 29 3.60 -3.06 3.17
CA LEU A 29 3.72 -2.09 4.26
C LEU A 29 3.37 -0.70 3.77
N LEU A 30 2.67 0.06 4.60
CA LEU A 30 2.33 1.46 4.38
C LEU A 30 3.35 2.32 5.12
N LEU A 31 3.88 3.33 4.43
CA LEU A 31 4.96 4.17 4.92
C LEU A 31 4.53 5.62 5.06
N SER A 32 5.17 6.32 5.99
CA SER A 32 5.03 7.76 6.16
C SER A 32 6.40 8.43 6.33
N SER A 33 6.54 9.61 5.75
CA SER A 33 7.62 10.57 6.03
C SER A 33 7.13 11.80 6.80
N GLY A 34 5.84 11.82 7.19
CA GLY A 34 5.20 13.00 7.78
C GLY A 34 5.33 13.08 9.31
N PRO A 35 5.01 14.24 9.89
CA PRO A 35 4.94 14.40 11.34
C PRO A 35 3.84 13.52 11.96
N ALA A 36 4.07 13.07 13.18
CA ALA A 36 3.09 12.31 13.96
C ALA A 36 2.14 13.27 14.72
N ASP A 37 1.30 13.99 13.98
CA ASP A 37 0.37 15.01 14.51
C ASP A 37 -1.01 14.44 14.92
N GLY A 38 -1.13 13.12 14.96
CA GLY A 38 -2.37 12.40 15.27
C GLY A 38 -3.16 11.96 14.04
N ALA A 39 -2.88 12.51 12.85
CA ALA A 39 -3.31 11.95 11.58
C ALA A 39 -2.29 10.95 11.03
N VAL A 40 -2.71 10.12 10.07
CA VAL A 40 -1.87 9.11 9.42
C VAL A 40 -1.74 9.47 7.95
N TYR A 41 -0.58 10.00 7.57
CA TYR A 41 -0.26 10.31 6.17
C TYR A 41 0.50 9.14 5.54
N VAL A 42 -0.17 8.33 4.74
CA VAL A 42 0.48 7.27 3.97
C VAL A 42 1.06 7.88 2.70
N THR A 43 2.37 8.11 2.69
CA THR A 43 3.08 8.79 1.61
C THR A 43 3.62 7.81 0.56
N ASP A 44 3.92 6.58 0.94
CA ASP A 44 4.38 5.51 0.05
C ASP A 44 3.98 4.13 0.60
N CYS A 45 4.23 3.07 -0.16
CA CYS A 45 4.13 1.69 0.32
C CYS A 45 5.24 0.80 -0.27
N VAL A 46 5.51 -0.30 0.42
CA VAL A 46 6.41 -1.37 -0.04
C VAL A 46 5.58 -2.63 -0.32
N PRO A 47 5.41 -3.03 -1.60
CA PRO A 47 4.92 -4.36 -1.97
C PRO A 47 5.81 -5.45 -1.39
N LEU A 48 5.22 -6.35 -0.60
CA LEU A 48 5.98 -7.40 0.08
C LEU A 48 5.85 -8.74 -0.65
N LEU A 49 4.75 -9.45 -0.44
CA LEU A 49 4.64 -10.86 -0.84
C LEU A 49 3.43 -11.06 -1.75
N HIS A 50 3.54 -12.03 -2.65
CA HIS A 50 2.47 -12.53 -3.50
C HIS A 50 2.38 -14.08 -3.50
N SER A 51 3.43 -14.78 -3.06
CA SER A 51 3.49 -16.24 -3.03
C SER A 51 3.73 -16.77 -1.61
N HIS A 52 4.48 -16.03 -0.78
CA HIS A 52 4.94 -16.53 0.53
C HIS A 52 4.21 -15.94 1.74
N LEU A 53 3.01 -15.35 1.58
CA LEU A 53 2.25 -14.73 2.67
C LEU A 53 2.11 -15.56 3.97
N PRO A 54 1.86 -16.89 3.93
CA PRO A 54 1.72 -17.66 5.16
C PRO A 54 3.07 -17.99 5.85
N LEU A 55 4.21 -17.70 5.21
CA LEU A 55 5.53 -18.06 5.72
C LEU A 55 6.07 -16.97 6.66
N ALA A 56 5.99 -17.23 7.96
CA ALA A 56 6.48 -16.33 8.99
C ALA A 56 7.96 -15.90 8.82
N PRO A 57 8.92 -16.77 8.44
CA PRO A 57 10.32 -16.36 8.31
C PRO A 57 10.54 -15.31 7.22
N ILE A 58 9.88 -15.47 6.05
CA ILE A 58 9.99 -14.52 4.94
C ILE A 58 9.38 -13.17 5.31
N THR A 59 8.22 -13.20 5.98
CA THR A 59 7.57 -11.99 6.48
C THR A 59 8.48 -11.25 7.48
N GLN A 60 9.10 -11.96 8.42
CA GLN A 60 10.01 -11.35 9.42
C GLN A 60 11.25 -10.73 8.77
N LEU A 61 11.84 -11.41 7.77
CA LEU A 61 12.96 -10.89 7.01
C LEU A 61 12.57 -9.57 6.32
N ALA A 62 11.43 -9.57 5.61
CA ALA A 62 10.93 -8.41 4.90
C ALA A 62 10.65 -7.23 5.83
N LEU A 63 9.96 -7.46 6.96
CA LEU A 63 9.71 -6.44 7.99
C LEU A 63 11.01 -5.83 8.51
N THR A 64 12.01 -6.66 8.81
CA THR A 64 13.30 -6.20 9.34
C THR A 64 14.06 -5.35 8.31
N GLN A 65 14.09 -5.79 7.04
CA GLN A 65 14.80 -5.06 5.99
C GLN A 65 14.14 -3.71 5.68
N VAL A 66 12.81 -3.67 5.63
CA VAL A 66 12.07 -2.42 5.43
C VAL A 66 12.23 -1.47 6.62
N ASP A 67 12.24 -1.96 7.85
CA ASP A 67 12.43 -1.16 9.06
C ASP A 67 13.82 -0.48 9.09
N VAL A 68 14.88 -1.25 8.76
CA VAL A 68 16.25 -0.72 8.64
C VAL A 68 16.31 0.35 7.55
N TRP A 69 15.72 0.11 6.39
CA TRP A 69 15.70 1.07 5.30
C TRP A 69 14.92 2.35 5.67
N CYS A 70 13.76 2.22 6.31
CA CYS A 70 12.97 3.36 6.80
C CYS A 70 13.79 4.24 7.75
N SER A 71 14.54 3.62 8.67
CA SER A 71 15.43 4.33 9.59
C SER A 71 16.52 5.14 8.85
N GLN A 72 17.03 4.62 7.74
CA GLN A 72 18.04 5.28 6.91
C GLN A 72 17.47 6.41 6.06
N THR A 73 16.20 6.33 5.66
CA THR A 73 15.54 7.28 4.75
C THR A 73 14.60 8.27 5.45
N GLN A 74 14.62 8.32 6.79
CA GLN A 74 13.72 9.17 7.59
C GLN A 74 12.24 8.88 7.31
N GLN A 75 11.92 7.61 7.16
CA GLN A 75 10.55 7.11 7.00
C GLN A 75 10.19 6.21 8.18
N ARG A 76 8.92 5.82 8.25
CA ARG A 76 8.42 4.87 9.23
C ARG A 76 7.31 4.02 8.66
N ILE A 77 7.19 2.80 9.17
CA ILE A 77 6.04 1.94 8.92
C ILE A 77 4.85 2.47 9.72
N VAL A 78 3.74 2.76 9.04
CA VAL A 78 2.50 3.28 9.65
C VAL A 78 1.31 2.34 9.46
N GLY A 79 1.49 1.24 8.74
CA GLY A 79 0.41 0.30 8.53
C GLY A 79 0.77 -0.84 7.62
N TYR A 80 -0.24 -1.65 7.32
CA TYR A 80 -0.14 -2.83 6.48
C TYR A 80 -1.32 -2.83 5.51
N TYR A 81 -1.10 -3.31 4.29
CA TYR A 81 -2.18 -3.57 3.35
C TYR A 81 -2.20 -5.03 2.91
N GLN A 82 -3.39 -5.48 2.51
CA GLN A 82 -3.59 -6.80 1.94
C GLN A 82 -4.72 -6.81 0.92
N ALA A 83 -4.54 -7.60 -0.14
CA ALA A 83 -5.62 -8.03 -1.02
C ALA A 83 -5.73 -9.55 -0.93
N ASN A 84 -6.96 -10.07 -0.79
CA ASN A 84 -7.20 -11.50 -0.77
C ASN A 84 -7.35 -12.04 -2.20
N ALA A 85 -6.99 -13.30 -2.42
CA ALA A 85 -7.18 -13.97 -3.71
C ALA A 85 -8.67 -14.05 -4.14
N CYS A 86 -9.59 -14.08 -3.17
CA CYS A 86 -11.02 -14.01 -3.44
C CYS A 86 -11.46 -12.55 -3.53
N VAL A 87 -11.84 -12.10 -4.75
CA VAL A 87 -12.18 -10.69 -5.01
C VAL A 87 -13.37 -10.16 -4.21
N SER A 88 -14.26 -11.02 -3.73
CA SER A 88 -15.41 -10.64 -2.90
C SER A 88 -15.11 -10.61 -1.41
N ASP A 89 -13.93 -11.08 -0.97
CA ASP A 89 -13.53 -11.11 0.43
C ASP A 89 -12.51 -10.01 0.72
N SER A 90 -12.96 -8.93 1.35
CA SER A 90 -12.12 -7.82 1.83
C SER A 90 -11.94 -7.85 3.35
N SER A 91 -12.12 -9.02 3.99
CA SER A 91 -11.89 -9.17 5.43
C SER A 91 -10.41 -9.42 5.75
N PRO A 92 -9.88 -8.82 6.83
CA PRO A 92 -8.53 -9.12 7.29
C PRO A 92 -8.35 -10.59 7.68
N THR A 93 -7.29 -11.21 7.18
CA THR A 93 -6.89 -12.53 7.64
C THR A 93 -6.29 -12.48 9.06
N PRO A 94 -6.27 -13.60 9.81
CA PRO A 94 -5.57 -13.67 11.10
C PRO A 94 -4.09 -13.28 11.01
N GLY A 95 -3.43 -13.55 9.89
CA GLY A 95 -2.05 -13.13 9.63
C GLY A 95 -1.93 -11.61 9.51
N ALA A 96 -2.81 -10.97 8.75
CA ALA A 96 -2.89 -9.52 8.62
C ALA A 96 -3.07 -8.84 9.98
N LEU A 97 -3.99 -9.35 10.80
CA LEU A 97 -4.27 -8.82 12.13
C LEU A 97 -3.03 -8.91 13.05
N LYS A 98 -2.31 -10.03 13.03
CA LYS A 98 -1.07 -10.19 13.82
C LYS A 98 0.03 -9.21 13.39
N ILE A 99 0.20 -9.00 12.09
CA ILE A 99 1.21 -8.04 11.57
C ILE A 99 0.79 -6.62 11.95
N ALA A 100 -0.48 -6.27 11.75
CA ALA A 100 -1.01 -4.97 12.11
C ALA A 100 -0.89 -4.71 13.63
N ASP A 101 -1.16 -5.71 14.47
CA ASP A 101 -0.93 -5.64 15.92
C ASP A 101 0.53 -5.32 16.22
N LYS A 102 1.47 -6.00 15.55
CA LYS A 102 2.90 -5.77 15.76
C LYS A 102 3.33 -4.36 15.35
N ILE A 103 2.81 -3.84 14.25
CA ILE A 103 3.07 -2.45 13.81
C ILE A 103 2.50 -1.47 14.83
N SER A 104 1.31 -1.74 15.39
CA SER A 104 0.69 -0.84 16.37
C SER A 104 1.42 -0.78 17.72
N GLU A 105 2.29 -1.73 18.03
CA GLU A 105 3.19 -1.64 19.20
C GLU A 105 4.28 -0.55 19.00
N GLN A 106 4.57 -0.18 17.76
CA GLN A 106 5.58 0.84 17.40
C GLN A 106 4.94 2.15 16.92
N PHE A 107 3.69 2.10 16.46
CA PHE A 107 2.93 3.25 15.99
C PHE A 107 1.46 3.15 16.40
N ASP A 108 1.09 3.87 17.45
CA ASP A 108 -0.25 3.81 18.06
C ASP A 108 -1.42 4.01 17.08
N ASN A 109 -1.21 4.84 16.04
CA ASN A 109 -2.22 5.14 15.03
C ASN A 109 -2.14 4.23 13.80
N ALA A 110 -1.56 3.03 13.92
CA ALA A 110 -1.40 2.12 12.79
C ALA A 110 -2.73 1.79 12.10
N VAL A 111 -2.66 1.68 10.77
CA VAL A 111 -3.82 1.36 9.93
C VAL A 111 -3.63 0.02 9.22
N LEU A 112 -4.75 -0.69 9.04
CA LEU A 112 -4.82 -1.91 8.26
C LEU A 112 -5.75 -1.68 7.08
N LEU A 113 -5.23 -1.79 5.87
CA LEU A 113 -5.97 -1.51 4.63
C LEU A 113 -6.22 -2.80 3.84
N MET A 114 -7.48 -3.14 3.63
CA MET A 114 -7.89 -4.22 2.75
C MET A 114 -8.29 -3.68 1.39
N VAL A 115 -7.72 -4.23 0.31
CA VAL A 115 -8.14 -3.90 -1.06
C VAL A 115 -9.38 -4.72 -1.41
N ASP A 116 -10.42 -4.05 -1.86
CA ASP A 116 -11.68 -4.65 -2.31
C ASP A 116 -11.60 -4.96 -3.81
N GLY A 117 -11.21 -6.19 -4.13
CA GLY A 117 -11.05 -6.65 -5.51
C GLY A 117 -12.31 -6.49 -6.37
N SER A 118 -13.50 -6.56 -5.77
CA SER A 118 -14.78 -6.39 -6.47
C SER A 118 -14.99 -4.96 -7.03
N LYS A 119 -14.25 -3.98 -6.50
CA LYS A 119 -14.32 -2.56 -6.88
C LYS A 119 -13.11 -2.07 -7.64
N MET A 120 -12.19 -2.96 -8.03
CA MET A 120 -11.00 -2.58 -8.78
C MET A 120 -11.26 -2.34 -10.28
N SER A 121 -12.45 -2.69 -10.79
CA SER A 121 -12.80 -2.38 -12.18
C SER A 121 -12.77 -0.85 -12.43
N PRO A 122 -12.28 -0.39 -13.59
CA PRO A 122 -12.29 1.03 -13.97
C PRO A 122 -13.68 1.70 -13.89
N ASP A 123 -14.75 0.91 -13.99
CA ASP A 123 -16.14 1.39 -13.89
C ASP A 123 -16.49 1.94 -12.50
N TYR A 124 -15.78 1.49 -11.45
CA TYR A 124 -15.99 2.00 -10.10
C TYR A 124 -15.26 3.32 -9.90
N ARG A 125 -16.02 4.34 -9.50
CA ARG A 125 -15.51 5.68 -9.15
C ARG A 125 -15.15 5.84 -7.68
N VAL A 126 -15.27 4.80 -6.87
CA VAL A 126 -14.93 4.85 -5.45
C VAL A 126 -13.64 4.08 -5.21
N PRO A 127 -12.71 4.58 -4.38
CA PRO A 127 -11.49 3.86 -4.04
C PRO A 127 -11.79 2.42 -3.53
N PRO A 128 -11.16 1.38 -4.10
CA PRO A 128 -11.38 -0.02 -3.72
C PRO A 128 -10.65 -0.37 -2.41
N ILE A 129 -10.85 0.40 -1.35
CA ILE A 129 -10.16 0.23 -0.08
C ILE A 129 -11.14 0.17 1.10
N VAL A 130 -10.80 -0.67 2.07
CA VAL A 130 -11.48 -0.79 3.36
C VAL A 130 -10.42 -0.61 4.43
N VAL A 131 -10.55 0.43 5.25
CA VAL A 131 -9.54 0.76 6.27
C VAL A 131 -10.05 0.36 7.65
N TYR A 132 -9.18 -0.26 8.42
CA TYR A 132 -9.37 -0.61 9.81
C TYR A 132 -8.45 0.22 10.70
N GLU A 133 -8.97 0.63 11.85
CA GLU A 133 -8.25 1.31 12.91
C GLU A 133 -8.37 0.52 14.23
N ARG A 134 -7.33 0.59 15.06
CA ARG A 134 -7.28 -0.14 16.33
C ARG A 134 -7.93 0.67 17.45
N LYS A 135 -9.05 0.19 17.99
CA LYS A 135 -9.76 0.75 19.15
C LYS A 135 -9.88 -0.31 20.24
N ASP A 136 -9.51 0.01 21.47
CA ASP A 136 -9.63 -0.91 22.62
C ASP A 136 -9.07 -2.31 22.34
N SER A 137 -7.89 -2.36 21.71
CA SER A 137 -7.22 -3.61 21.27
C SER A 137 -7.99 -4.45 20.25
N LYS A 138 -8.91 -3.86 19.51
CA LYS A 138 -9.63 -4.49 18.40
C LYS A 138 -9.52 -3.68 17.12
N TRP A 139 -9.33 -4.36 16.00
CA TRP A 139 -9.40 -3.75 14.67
C TRP A 139 -10.86 -3.57 14.27
N THR A 140 -11.25 -2.32 14.03
CA THR A 140 -12.62 -1.94 13.66
C THR A 140 -12.59 -1.08 12.41
N LEU A 141 -13.69 -1.05 11.65
CA LEU A 141 -13.78 -0.22 10.46
C LEU A 141 -13.58 1.25 10.82
N LYS A 142 -12.67 1.90 10.09
CA LYS A 142 -12.48 3.34 10.15
C LYS A 142 -13.65 4.03 9.46
N ASP A 143 -14.10 5.14 10.03
CA ASP A 143 -15.11 5.99 9.42
C ASP A 143 -14.63 6.49 8.05
N LYS A 144 -15.44 6.27 7.01
CA LYS A 144 -15.13 6.67 5.63
C LYS A 144 -14.91 8.17 5.49
N HIS A 145 -15.56 8.99 6.32
CA HIS A 145 -15.37 10.45 6.32
C HIS A 145 -13.99 10.88 6.85
N LYS A 146 -13.25 9.96 7.50
CA LYS A 146 -11.90 10.18 8.01
C LYS A 146 -10.82 9.58 7.11
N ILE A 147 -11.19 9.13 5.91
CA ILE A 147 -10.27 8.56 4.92
C ILE A 147 -10.23 9.54 3.74
N MET A 148 -9.05 10.11 3.49
CA MET A 148 -8.82 11.12 2.48
C MET A 148 -7.97 10.54 1.36
N LEU A 149 -8.49 10.62 0.13
CA LEU A 149 -7.75 10.39 -1.11
C LEU A 149 -7.89 11.66 -1.93
N ARG A 150 -6.93 12.57 -1.78
CA ARG A 150 -6.91 13.82 -2.55
C ARG A 150 -6.71 13.47 -4.03
N GLN A 151 -7.38 14.20 -4.92
CA GLN A 151 -7.24 14.04 -6.38
C GLN A 151 -7.46 12.58 -6.82
N TRP A 152 -8.56 11.99 -6.35
CA TRP A 152 -8.85 10.58 -6.58
C TRP A 152 -9.05 10.27 -8.08
N GLU A 153 -9.75 11.12 -8.83
CA GLU A 153 -9.99 10.89 -10.25
C GLU A 153 -8.68 10.91 -11.04
N GLU A 154 -7.76 11.80 -10.70
CA GLU A 154 -6.42 11.89 -11.27
C GLU A 154 -5.57 10.68 -10.89
N THR A 155 -5.56 10.29 -9.60
CA THR A 155 -4.87 9.10 -9.09
C THR A 155 -5.34 7.83 -9.82
N ARG A 156 -6.65 7.71 -10.04
CA ARG A 156 -7.26 6.60 -10.77
C ARG A 156 -6.86 6.61 -12.25
N ALA A 157 -6.84 7.78 -12.89
CA ALA A 157 -6.40 7.91 -14.28
C ALA A 157 -4.93 7.52 -14.44
N ILE A 158 -4.05 7.91 -13.51
CA ILE A 158 -2.64 7.52 -13.51
C ILE A 158 -2.50 6.00 -13.36
N ALA A 159 -3.21 5.38 -12.42
CA ALA A 159 -3.18 3.93 -12.22
C ALA A 159 -3.61 3.16 -13.49
N ALA A 160 -4.68 3.61 -14.15
CA ALA A 160 -5.15 3.04 -15.41
C ALA A 160 -4.13 3.22 -16.54
N GLN A 161 -3.59 4.43 -16.70
CA GLN A 161 -2.57 4.72 -17.70
C GLN A 161 -1.31 3.85 -17.53
N MET A 162 -0.85 3.64 -16.30
CA MET A 162 0.32 2.79 -16.02
C MET A 162 0.06 1.30 -16.30
N LEU A 163 -1.19 0.87 -16.16
CA LEU A 163 -1.58 -0.48 -16.56
C LEU A 163 -1.56 -0.61 -18.09
N GLU A 164 -2.18 0.34 -18.80
CA GLU A 164 -2.28 0.39 -20.26
C GLU A 164 -0.92 0.53 -20.96
N SER A 165 0.00 1.31 -20.39
CA SER A 165 1.35 1.51 -20.93
C SER A 165 2.30 0.33 -20.69
N GLY A 166 1.90 -0.64 -19.87
CA GLY A 166 2.78 -1.74 -19.43
C GLY A 166 3.73 -1.36 -18.28
N ASP A 167 3.66 -0.13 -17.76
CA ASP A 167 4.52 0.36 -16.66
C ASP A 167 4.30 -0.41 -15.35
N HIS A 168 3.18 -1.12 -15.19
CA HIS A 168 2.94 -2.05 -14.08
C HIS A 168 4.05 -3.10 -13.93
N THR A 169 4.74 -3.49 -15.01
CA THR A 169 5.87 -4.44 -15.01
C THR A 169 7.14 -3.89 -14.35
N LEU A 170 7.21 -2.57 -14.11
CA LEU A 170 8.31 -1.95 -13.36
C LEU A 170 8.20 -2.20 -11.85
N LEU A 171 7.02 -2.61 -11.36
CA LEU A 171 6.82 -2.88 -9.95
C LEU A 171 7.56 -4.16 -9.55
N VAL A 172 8.36 -4.05 -8.49
CA VAL A 172 9.07 -5.14 -7.84
C VAL A 172 8.54 -5.25 -6.42
N ASP A 173 8.02 -6.42 -6.06
CA ASP A 173 7.75 -6.74 -4.66
C ASP A 173 8.92 -7.48 -4.01
N PHE A 174 8.85 -7.64 -2.70
CA PHE A 174 9.92 -8.27 -1.94
C PHE A 174 10.11 -9.75 -2.31
N ASP A 175 9.04 -10.49 -2.63
CA ASP A 175 9.16 -11.86 -3.16
C ASP A 175 9.99 -11.89 -4.45
N SER A 176 9.72 -11.00 -5.42
CA SER A 176 10.48 -10.90 -6.67
C SER A 176 11.94 -10.49 -6.45
N HIS A 177 12.22 -9.70 -5.40
CA HIS A 177 13.58 -9.35 -5.00
C HIS A 177 14.32 -10.53 -4.36
N LEU A 178 13.65 -11.41 -3.64
CA LEU A 178 14.29 -12.61 -3.09
C LEU A 178 14.73 -13.59 -4.19
N ASP A 179 13.97 -13.65 -5.29
CA ASP A 179 14.34 -14.42 -6.48
C ASP A 179 15.52 -13.79 -7.23
N ASP A 180 15.62 -12.47 -7.24
CA ASP A 180 16.69 -11.70 -7.87
C ASP A 180 17.01 -10.43 -7.08
N ILE A 181 18.08 -10.51 -6.26
CA ILE A 181 18.49 -9.45 -5.34
C ILE A 181 18.91 -8.14 -6.03
N THR A 182 19.05 -8.15 -7.36
CA THR A 182 19.35 -6.93 -8.13
C THR A 182 18.11 -6.08 -8.38
N LYS A 183 16.90 -6.63 -8.19
CA LYS A 183 15.65 -5.90 -8.37
C LYS A 183 15.34 -5.00 -7.17
N ASP A 184 15.00 -3.75 -7.42
CA ASP A 184 14.76 -2.75 -6.38
C ASP A 184 13.31 -2.77 -5.85
N TRP A 185 13.09 -3.39 -4.68
CA TRP A 185 11.79 -3.41 -4.00
C TRP A 185 11.35 -2.03 -3.46
N THR A 186 12.24 -1.03 -3.39
CA THR A 186 11.87 0.35 -3.03
C THR A 186 11.21 1.08 -4.21
N ASN A 187 11.32 0.52 -5.42
CA ASN A 187 10.63 0.94 -6.63
C ASN A 187 10.93 2.38 -7.06
N GLN A 188 12.19 2.84 -6.96
CA GLN A 188 12.52 4.26 -7.26
C GLN A 188 12.18 4.66 -8.70
N LYS A 189 12.43 3.78 -9.66
CA LYS A 189 12.08 4.03 -11.07
C LYS A 189 10.57 4.20 -11.27
N LEU A 190 9.77 3.34 -10.62
CA LEU A 190 8.31 3.43 -10.64
C LEU A 190 7.81 4.70 -9.94
N ASN A 191 8.42 5.08 -8.81
CA ASN A 191 8.11 6.32 -8.09
C ASN A 191 8.25 7.53 -9.00
N HIS A 192 9.38 7.64 -9.69
CA HIS A 192 9.66 8.73 -10.62
C HIS A 192 8.63 8.79 -11.74
N ARG A 193 8.23 7.63 -12.26
CA ARG A 193 7.20 7.53 -13.29
C ARG A 193 5.83 8.00 -12.81
N ILE A 194 5.44 7.63 -11.58
CA ILE A 194 4.18 8.09 -10.96
C ILE A 194 4.23 9.61 -10.75
N GLU A 195 5.35 10.15 -10.27
CA GLU A 195 5.54 11.59 -10.05
C GLU A 195 5.46 12.39 -11.35
N GLU A 196 6.04 11.89 -12.45
CA GLU A 196 5.93 12.50 -13.78
C GLU A 196 4.48 12.61 -14.25
N LEU A 197 3.67 11.56 -14.02
CA LEU A 197 2.27 11.53 -14.41
C LEU A 197 1.38 12.34 -13.46
N ALA A 198 1.75 12.43 -12.18
CA ALA A 198 1.04 13.21 -11.16
C ALA A 198 1.37 14.71 -11.22
N SER A 199 2.50 15.08 -11.81
CA SER A 199 2.85 16.47 -12.04
C SER A 199 1.94 17.04 -13.13
N PRO A 200 1.31 18.21 -12.91
CA PRO A 200 0.60 18.86 -14.00
C PRO A 200 1.59 19.07 -15.14
N ALA A 201 1.23 18.65 -16.36
CA ALA A 201 1.98 19.01 -17.54
C ALA A 201 2.18 20.53 -17.46
N ASN A 202 3.44 20.99 -17.40
CA ASN A 202 3.75 22.40 -17.59
C ASN A 202 3.24 22.78 -18.98
N GLY A 203 1.98 23.22 -19.03
CA GLY A 203 1.33 23.75 -20.21
C GLY A 203 2.07 25.02 -20.59
N SER A 204 2.83 24.91 -21.67
CA SER A 204 3.04 25.92 -22.70
C SER A 204 2.60 27.35 -22.33
N LEU A 205 3.58 28.21 -22.05
CA LEU A 205 3.50 29.64 -22.39
C LEU A 205 3.89 29.81 -23.86
#